data_AF-A0A534HS14-F1
#
_entry.id   AF-A0A534HS14-F1
#
_cell.length_a   1.000
_cell.length_b   1.000
_cell.length_c   1.000
_cell.angle_alpha   90.00
_cell.angle_beta   90.00
_cell.angle_gamma   90.00
#
_symmetry.space_group_name_H-M   'P 1'
#
loop_
_entity.id
_entity.type
_entity.pdbx_description
1 polymer ?
#
loop_
_entity_poly.entity_id
_entity_poly.type
_entity_poly.pdbx_seq_one_letter_code
_entity_poly.pdbx_strand_id
1 'polypeptide(L)'
;MLLVKFGGSVLTDKDRLRTPRPAAIRRLAAEAAAVRGPLLVVHGAGSFGHILAARHRLNEGGTAPARRAAAARVQADVRELDRLVVEALNRAGLSAVPIPPAAVLVLDDGNVSTVDVTGFLEFSSMGFTPVTFGDVVRDRRRGISICSGDLMMLELARAFRPDRAVFAADVDGLFTADPKRRKSARLLETVGPKDFRDALSGRRVVGTRIVRGP
;
A
#
# COMPACT_ATOMS: atom_id res chain seq x y z
N MET A 1 16.04 3.20 8.80
CA MET A 1 14.94 2.28 8.40
C MET A 1 14.34 2.74 7.08
N LEU A 2 14.08 1.82 6.17
CA LEU A 2 13.39 2.08 4.91
C LEU A 2 11.93 1.60 5.00
N LEU A 3 10.99 2.45 4.58
CA LEU A 3 9.59 2.08 4.39
C LEU A 3 9.29 2.07 2.89
N VAL A 4 8.86 0.94 2.33
CA VAL A 4 8.61 0.81 0.89
C VAL A 4 7.19 0.35 0.62
N LYS A 5 6.54 0.96 -0.38
CA LYS A 5 5.29 0.48 -0.94
C LYS A 5 5.50 -0.16 -2.30
N PHE A 6 5.12 -1.44 -2.42
CA PHE A 6 4.93 -2.09 -3.70
C PHE A 6 3.53 -1.77 -4.24
N GLY A 7 3.46 -0.90 -5.24
CA GLY A 7 2.18 -0.52 -5.85
C GLY A 7 1.47 -1.72 -6.46
N GLY A 8 0.17 -1.87 -6.18
CA GLY A 8 -0.63 -2.95 -6.77
C GLY A 8 -0.65 -2.91 -8.30
N SER A 9 -0.37 -1.74 -8.89
CA SER A 9 -0.21 -1.56 -10.33
C SER A 9 1.03 -2.21 -10.93
N VAL A 10 2.07 -2.41 -10.12
CA VAL A 10 3.29 -3.12 -10.48
C VAL A 10 3.10 -4.61 -10.24
N LEU A 11 2.43 -4.97 -9.15
CA LEU A 11 2.23 -6.36 -8.72
C LEU A 11 1.15 -7.10 -9.50
N THR A 12 0.22 -6.40 -10.14
CA THR A 12 -0.97 -7.01 -10.74
C THR A 12 -1.33 -6.36 -12.07
N ASP A 13 -2.05 -7.09 -12.91
CA ASP A 13 -2.75 -6.54 -14.06
C ASP A 13 -4.05 -5.87 -13.59
N LYS A 14 -4.13 -4.54 -13.71
CA LYS A 14 -5.27 -3.71 -13.25
C LYS A 14 -6.58 -4.02 -13.97
N ASP A 15 -6.52 -4.57 -15.18
CA ASP A 15 -7.70 -4.77 -16.03
C ASP A 15 -8.29 -6.17 -15.88
N ARG A 16 -7.57 -7.08 -15.18
CA ARG A 16 -7.96 -8.48 -15.01
C ARG A 16 -8.01 -8.86 -13.54
N LEU A 17 -9.18 -9.31 -13.09
CA LEU A 17 -9.42 -9.72 -11.71
C LEU A 17 -8.39 -10.77 -11.26
N ARG A 18 -7.78 -10.54 -10.09
CA ARG A 18 -6.84 -11.47 -9.43
C ARG A 18 -5.72 -11.98 -10.34
N THR A 19 -5.13 -11.09 -11.14
CA THR A 19 -4.07 -11.46 -12.09
C THR A 19 -2.74 -10.88 -11.60
N PRO A 20 -1.87 -11.68 -10.95
CA PRO A 20 -0.59 -11.22 -10.46
C PRO A 20 0.43 -11.07 -11.60
N ARG A 21 1.52 -10.34 -11.34
CA ARG A 21 2.70 -10.24 -12.20
C ARG A 21 3.89 -10.89 -11.49
N PRO A 22 4.06 -12.23 -11.56
CA PRO A 22 5.05 -12.95 -10.76
C PRO A 22 6.49 -12.48 -10.99
N ALA A 23 6.84 -12.10 -12.22
CA ALA A 23 8.15 -11.55 -12.53
C ALA A 23 8.43 -10.24 -11.79
N ALA A 24 7.45 -9.32 -11.75
CA ALA A 24 7.57 -8.06 -11.02
C ALA A 24 7.64 -8.27 -9.51
N ILE A 25 6.82 -9.18 -8.97
CA ILE A 25 6.85 -9.57 -7.54
C ILE A 25 8.25 -10.10 -7.16
N ARG A 26 8.81 -11.04 -7.93
CA ARG A 26 10.15 -11.58 -7.68
C ARG A 26 11.25 -10.53 -7.79
N ARG A 27 11.17 -9.65 -8.79
CA ARG A 27 12.14 -8.57 -8.99
C ARG A 27 12.15 -7.62 -7.79
N LEU A 28 10.98 -7.14 -7.36
CA LEU A 28 10.84 -6.26 -6.20
C LEU A 28 11.32 -6.93 -4.90
N ALA A 29 11.06 -8.24 -4.73
CA ALA A 29 11.56 -8.97 -3.58
C ALA A 29 13.10 -9.06 -3.56
N ALA A 30 13.74 -9.30 -4.71
CA ALA A 30 15.20 -9.31 -4.82
C ALA A 30 15.82 -7.91 -4.57
N GLU A 31 15.20 -6.85 -5.11
CA GLU A 31 15.60 -5.45 -4.85
C GLU A 31 15.47 -5.10 -3.36
N ALA A 32 14.38 -5.54 -2.71
CA ALA A 32 14.17 -5.35 -1.28
C ALA A 32 15.21 -6.09 -0.42
N ALA A 33 15.59 -7.32 -0.80
CA ALA A 33 16.61 -8.10 -0.11
C ALA A 33 18.01 -7.47 -0.19
N ALA A 34 18.27 -6.62 -1.20
CA ALA A 34 19.52 -5.88 -1.33
C ALA A 34 19.62 -4.66 -0.38
N VAL A 35 18.52 -4.27 0.28
CA VAL A 35 18.49 -3.15 1.23
C VAL A 35 19.27 -3.50 2.49
N ARG A 36 20.18 -2.61 2.90
CA ARG A 36 20.91 -2.73 4.17
C ARG A 36 20.11 -2.07 5.29
N GLY A 37 19.86 -2.81 6.37
CA GLY A 37 19.18 -2.31 7.57
C GLY A 37 17.67 -2.60 7.60
N PRO A 38 16.95 -2.09 8.64
CA PRO A 38 15.54 -2.41 8.85
C PRO A 38 14.64 -1.96 7.70
N LEU A 39 13.75 -2.86 7.27
CA LEU A 39 12.82 -2.69 6.16
C LEU A 39 11.38 -2.99 6.61
N LEU A 40 10.47 -2.09 6.24
CA LEU A 40 9.02 -2.29 6.33
C LEU A 40 8.43 -2.27 4.93
N VAL A 41 7.63 -3.28 4.60
CA VAL A 41 6.99 -3.38 3.28
C VAL A 41 5.49 -3.16 3.40
N VAL A 42 4.95 -2.30 2.55
CA VAL A 42 3.52 -2.17 2.30
C VAL A 42 3.25 -2.61 0.87
N HIS A 43 2.17 -3.33 0.57
CA HIS A 43 1.76 -3.53 -0.82
C HIS A 43 0.33 -3.07 -1.11
N GLY A 44 0.08 -2.69 -2.37
CA GLY A 44 -1.27 -2.40 -2.83
C GLY A 44 -2.06 -3.69 -3.08
N ALA A 45 -3.39 -3.60 -3.00
CA ALA A 45 -4.29 -4.72 -3.32
C ALA A 45 -4.37 -5.00 -4.84
N GLY A 46 -4.14 -3.99 -5.68
CA GLY A 46 -4.21 -4.14 -7.14
C GLY A 46 -5.53 -4.73 -7.60
N SER A 47 -5.49 -5.62 -8.59
CA SER A 47 -6.69 -6.29 -9.11
C SER A 47 -7.25 -7.39 -8.21
N PHE A 48 -6.62 -7.68 -7.07
CA PHE A 48 -7.19 -8.55 -6.03
C PHE A 48 -8.13 -7.79 -5.08
N GLY A 49 -8.08 -6.46 -5.07
CA GLY A 49 -9.00 -5.65 -4.25
C GLY A 49 -9.81 -4.63 -5.03
N HIS A 50 -9.15 -3.79 -5.84
CA HIS A 50 -9.77 -2.59 -6.41
C HIS A 50 -11.01 -2.88 -7.26
N ILE A 51 -10.98 -3.91 -8.10
CA ILE A 51 -12.08 -4.22 -9.02
C ILE A 51 -13.35 -4.58 -8.24
N LEU A 52 -13.24 -5.51 -7.29
CA LEU A 52 -14.39 -5.97 -6.51
C LEU A 52 -14.82 -4.92 -5.48
N ALA A 53 -13.88 -4.24 -4.82
CA ALA A 53 -14.19 -3.18 -3.86
C ALA A 53 -14.93 -2.01 -4.52
N ALA A 54 -14.52 -1.59 -5.72
CA ALA A 54 -15.20 -0.55 -6.48
C ALA A 54 -16.61 -0.98 -6.93
N ARG A 55 -16.74 -2.22 -7.45
CA ARG A 55 -18.04 -2.77 -7.88
C ARG A 55 -19.09 -2.74 -6.76
N HIS A 56 -18.67 -2.99 -5.52
CA HIS A 56 -19.56 -3.03 -4.35
C HIS A 56 -19.56 -1.73 -3.52
N ARG A 57 -18.81 -0.69 -3.94
CA ARG A 57 -18.70 0.60 -3.27
C ARG A 57 -18.28 0.46 -1.79
N LEU A 58 -17.32 -0.43 -1.51
CA LEU A 58 -16.94 -0.79 -0.14
C LEU A 58 -16.31 0.37 0.65
N ASN A 59 -15.78 1.40 -0.03
CA ASN A 59 -15.26 2.62 0.60
C ASN A 59 -16.36 3.51 1.21
N GLU A 60 -17.61 3.36 0.77
CA GLU A 60 -18.77 4.01 1.37
C GLU A 60 -19.31 3.22 2.58
N GLY A 61 -18.71 2.05 2.83
CA GLY A 61 -19.07 1.11 3.88
C GLY A 61 -20.44 0.49 3.72
N GLY A 62 -21.12 0.22 4.82
CA GLY A 62 -22.40 -0.46 4.89
C GLY A 62 -22.28 -1.96 5.15
N THR A 63 -23.29 -2.49 5.85
CA THR A 63 -23.31 -3.87 6.35
C THR A 63 -24.37 -4.72 5.66
N ALA A 64 -24.91 -4.30 4.51
CA ALA A 64 -25.85 -5.12 3.74
C ALA A 64 -25.21 -6.49 3.36
N PRO A 65 -25.97 -7.60 3.30
CA PRO A 65 -25.42 -8.93 3.05
C PRO A 65 -24.48 -9.02 1.85
N ALA A 66 -24.84 -8.39 0.72
CA ALA A 66 -24.00 -8.36 -0.48
C ALA A 66 -22.66 -7.61 -0.25
N ARG A 67 -22.66 -6.50 0.51
CA ARG A 67 -21.43 -5.77 0.86
C ARG A 67 -20.56 -6.56 1.82
N ARG A 68 -21.16 -7.27 2.80
CA ARG A 68 -20.41 -8.16 3.71
C ARG A 68 -19.73 -9.30 2.95
N ALA A 69 -20.46 -9.96 2.05
CA ALA A 69 -19.92 -11.04 1.22
C ALA A 69 -18.78 -10.52 0.32
N ALA A 70 -18.96 -9.36 -0.32
CA ALA A 70 -17.94 -8.75 -1.14
C ALA A 70 -16.70 -8.33 -0.33
N ALA A 71 -16.89 -7.75 0.87
CA ALA A 71 -15.81 -7.39 1.77
C ALA A 71 -14.98 -8.60 2.21
N ALA A 72 -15.64 -9.66 2.67
CA ALA A 72 -14.96 -10.91 3.03
C ALA A 72 -14.19 -11.50 1.84
N ARG A 73 -14.77 -11.44 0.63
CA ARG A 73 -14.10 -11.89 -0.58
C ARG A 73 -12.89 -11.04 -0.94
N VAL A 74 -12.99 -9.71 -0.86
CA VAL A 74 -11.86 -8.80 -1.08
C VAL A 74 -10.74 -9.11 -0.09
N GLN A 75 -11.03 -9.29 1.19
CA GLN A 75 -10.00 -9.66 2.17
C GLN A 75 -9.31 -10.97 1.76
N ALA A 76 -10.08 -12.01 1.44
CA ALA A 76 -9.52 -13.31 1.02
C ALA A 76 -8.66 -13.20 -0.25
N ASP A 77 -9.11 -12.44 -1.25
CA ASP A 77 -8.35 -12.24 -2.48
C ASP A 77 -7.05 -11.45 -2.20
N VAL A 78 -7.10 -10.39 -1.40
CA VAL A 78 -5.89 -9.64 -1.02
C VAL A 78 -4.90 -10.50 -0.23
N ARG A 79 -5.38 -11.42 0.61
CA ARG A 79 -4.53 -12.41 1.30
C ARG A 79 -3.78 -13.32 0.36
N GLU A 80 -4.40 -13.68 -0.76
CA GLU A 80 -3.73 -14.48 -1.78
C GLU A 80 -2.57 -13.71 -2.42
N LEU A 81 -2.76 -12.42 -2.70
CA LEU A 81 -1.69 -11.54 -3.19
C LEU A 81 -0.58 -11.37 -2.14
N ASP A 82 -0.95 -11.15 -0.88
CA ASP A 82 -0.02 -11.05 0.25
C ASP A 82 0.85 -12.31 0.37
N ARG A 83 0.25 -13.50 0.30
CA ARG A 83 0.99 -14.77 0.27
C ARG A 83 2.05 -14.79 -0.85
N LEU A 84 1.69 -14.36 -2.07
CA LEU A 84 2.65 -14.33 -3.19
C LEU A 84 3.83 -13.37 -2.93
N VAL A 85 3.55 -12.21 -2.32
CA VAL A 85 4.57 -11.22 -1.96
C VAL A 85 5.47 -11.73 -0.84
N VAL A 86 4.89 -12.21 0.26
CA VAL A 86 5.62 -12.77 1.42
C VAL A 86 6.50 -13.94 0.99
N GLU A 87 5.98 -14.87 0.18
CA GLU A 87 6.78 -15.97 -0.32
C GLU A 87 7.94 -15.52 -1.21
N ALA A 88 7.75 -14.48 -2.03
CA ALA A 88 8.82 -13.94 -2.84
C ALA A 88 9.91 -13.28 -1.99
N LEU A 89 9.52 -12.53 -0.96
CA LEU A 89 10.45 -11.93 0.02
C LEU A 89 11.23 -13.02 0.77
N ASN A 90 10.54 -14.06 1.25
CA ASN A 90 11.18 -15.19 1.93
C ASN A 90 12.16 -15.94 1.02
N ARG A 91 11.79 -16.19 -0.23
CA ARG A 91 12.70 -16.79 -1.22
C ARG A 91 13.90 -15.90 -1.56
N ALA A 92 13.78 -14.59 -1.39
CA ALA A 92 14.88 -13.65 -1.56
C ALA A 92 15.78 -13.54 -0.31
N GLY A 93 15.48 -14.27 0.77
CA GLY A 93 16.29 -14.31 1.98
C GLY A 93 15.84 -13.35 3.10
N LEU A 94 14.69 -12.69 2.96
CA LEU A 94 14.11 -11.89 4.04
C LEU A 94 13.26 -12.77 4.97
N SER A 95 13.14 -12.37 6.24
CA SER A 95 12.21 -12.99 7.19
C SER A 95 10.89 -12.22 7.20
N ALA A 96 10.09 -12.35 6.13
CA ALA A 96 8.87 -11.58 5.95
C ALA A 96 7.72 -12.07 6.84
N VAL A 97 7.11 -11.16 7.60
CA VAL A 97 5.98 -11.44 8.50
C VAL A 97 4.77 -10.57 8.16
N PRO A 98 3.64 -11.15 7.69
CA PRO A 98 2.47 -10.37 7.32
C PRO A 98 1.69 -9.91 8.56
N ILE A 99 1.37 -8.61 8.61
CA ILE A 99 0.52 -7.97 9.61
C ILE A 99 -0.72 -7.38 8.92
N PRO A 100 -1.89 -8.06 9.01
CA PRO A 100 -3.18 -7.57 8.56
C PRO A 100 -3.53 -6.14 9.02
N PRO A 101 -3.89 -5.20 8.12
CA PRO A 101 -4.50 -3.93 8.55
C PRO A 101 -5.80 -4.17 9.32
N ALA A 102 -6.60 -5.16 8.92
CA ALA A 102 -7.86 -5.49 9.60
C ALA A 102 -7.69 -5.95 11.06
N ALA A 103 -6.49 -6.38 11.46
CA ALA A 103 -6.21 -6.78 12.84
C ALA A 103 -5.71 -5.61 13.72
N VAL A 104 -5.19 -4.55 13.11
CA VAL A 104 -4.45 -3.50 13.84
C VAL A 104 -5.02 -2.10 13.64
N LEU A 105 -5.90 -1.89 12.66
CA LEU A 105 -6.41 -0.56 12.30
C LEU A 105 -7.94 -0.52 12.32
N VAL A 106 -8.48 0.54 12.91
CA VAL A 106 -9.91 0.86 12.92
C VAL A 106 -10.11 2.24 12.35
N LEU A 107 -11.08 2.37 11.45
CA LEU A 107 -11.51 3.64 10.90
C LEU A 107 -12.72 4.21 11.66
N ASP A 108 -12.90 5.53 11.62
CA ASP A 108 -14.14 6.23 11.96
C ASP A 108 -14.47 7.19 10.81
N ASP A 109 -15.53 6.86 10.08
CA ASP A 109 -15.97 7.62 8.89
C ASP A 109 -14.88 7.79 7.82
N GLY A 110 -14.13 6.71 7.57
CA GLY A 110 -13.02 6.69 6.61
C GLY A 110 -11.72 7.34 7.10
N ASN A 111 -11.67 7.86 8.33
CA ASN A 111 -10.45 8.40 8.93
C ASN A 111 -9.86 7.41 9.94
N VAL A 112 -8.54 7.41 10.13
CA VAL A 112 -7.90 6.53 11.12
C VAL A 112 -8.36 6.95 12.52
N SER A 113 -9.01 6.01 13.22
CA SER A 113 -9.40 6.18 14.61
C SER A 113 -8.34 5.62 15.55
N THR A 114 -7.89 4.40 15.30
CA THR A 114 -6.82 3.74 16.05
C THR A 114 -5.96 2.90 15.11
N VAL A 115 -4.66 2.85 15.39
CA VAL A 115 -3.71 1.95 14.75
C VAL A 115 -2.74 1.41 15.80
N ASP A 116 -2.64 0.09 15.90
CA ASP A 116 -1.66 -0.59 16.74
C ASP A 116 -0.41 -0.93 15.92
N VAL A 117 0.70 -0.28 16.25
CA VAL A 117 2.00 -0.47 15.58
C VAL A 117 2.95 -1.37 16.37
N THR A 118 2.51 -1.90 17.52
CA THR A 118 3.35 -2.67 18.44
C THR A 118 3.99 -3.86 17.76
N GLY A 119 3.20 -4.69 17.05
CA GLY A 119 3.72 -5.84 16.31
C GLY A 119 4.74 -5.45 15.25
N PHE A 120 4.56 -4.32 14.56
CA PHE A 120 5.54 -3.85 13.57
C PHE A 120 6.88 -3.49 14.24
N LEU A 121 6.84 -2.83 15.41
CA LEU A 121 8.03 -2.45 16.17
C LEU A 121 8.76 -3.70 16.68
N GLU A 122 8.05 -4.60 17.32
CA GLU A 122 8.61 -5.81 17.92
C GLU A 122 9.25 -6.72 16.86
N PHE A 123 8.52 -7.03 15.78
CA PHE A 123 9.07 -7.85 14.70
C PHE A 123 10.27 -7.18 14.04
N SER A 124 10.21 -5.87 13.78
CA SER A 124 11.35 -5.16 13.22
C SER A 124 12.57 -5.19 14.15
N SER A 125 12.38 -5.11 15.48
CA SER A 125 13.47 -5.18 16.45
C SER A 125 14.13 -6.56 16.51
N MET A 126 13.39 -7.60 16.20
CA MET A 126 13.86 -8.99 16.11
C MET A 126 14.48 -9.33 14.73
N GLY A 127 14.62 -8.35 13.83
CA GLY A 127 15.20 -8.56 12.50
C GLY A 127 14.26 -9.17 11.46
N PHE A 128 12.96 -9.29 11.76
CA PHE A 128 11.96 -9.62 10.75
C PHE A 128 11.69 -8.42 9.84
N THR A 129 11.13 -8.68 8.67
CA THR A 129 10.62 -7.67 7.73
C THR A 129 9.09 -7.67 7.82
N PRO A 130 8.47 -6.75 8.58
CA PRO A 130 7.02 -6.72 8.65
C PRO A 130 6.43 -6.26 7.31
N VAL A 131 5.38 -6.96 6.88
CA VAL A 131 4.66 -6.72 5.62
C VAL A 131 3.22 -6.38 5.93
N THR A 132 2.69 -5.31 5.35
CA THR A 132 1.25 -5.00 5.40
C THR A 132 0.76 -4.56 4.04
N PHE A 133 -0.53 -4.23 3.89
CA PHE A 133 -1.11 -3.95 2.58
C PHE A 133 -2.37 -3.10 2.66
N GLY A 134 -2.98 -2.81 1.50
CA GLY A 134 -4.34 -2.26 1.47
C GLY A 134 -5.37 -3.36 1.70
N ASP A 135 -6.31 -3.16 2.60
CA ASP A 135 -7.27 -4.18 3.05
C ASP A 135 -8.65 -3.56 3.36
N VAL A 136 -9.69 -4.40 3.46
CA VAL A 136 -10.96 -3.99 4.07
C VAL A 136 -10.77 -4.03 5.59
N VAL A 137 -11.23 -3.00 6.29
CA VAL A 137 -11.10 -2.88 7.75
C VAL A 137 -12.43 -2.50 8.38
N ARG A 138 -12.52 -2.65 9.70
CA ARG A 138 -13.66 -2.16 10.48
C ARG A 138 -13.69 -0.64 10.47
N ASP A 139 -14.88 -0.08 10.27
CA ASP A 139 -15.18 1.34 10.44
C ASP A 139 -16.28 1.51 11.50
N ARG A 140 -16.09 2.41 12.46
CA ARG A 140 -17.03 2.61 13.58
C ARG A 140 -18.41 3.10 13.14
N ARG A 141 -18.48 3.99 12.15
CA ARG A 141 -19.75 4.56 11.66
C ARG A 141 -20.24 3.87 10.40
N ARG A 142 -19.32 3.48 9.52
CA ARG A 142 -19.67 2.85 8.24
C ARG A 142 -19.75 1.33 8.32
N GLY A 143 -19.37 0.72 9.44
CA GLY A 143 -19.28 -0.73 9.64
C GLY A 143 -18.00 -1.32 9.04
N ILE A 144 -17.80 -1.13 7.74
CA ILE A 144 -16.56 -1.46 7.02
C ILE A 144 -16.10 -0.27 6.19
N SER A 145 -14.82 -0.24 5.86
CA SER A 145 -14.27 0.69 4.86
C SER A 145 -12.95 0.14 4.31
N ILE A 146 -12.33 0.86 3.38
CA ILE A 146 -11.06 0.48 2.76
C ILE A 146 -9.91 1.22 3.44
N CYS A 147 -8.99 0.46 4.04
CA CYS A 147 -7.67 0.96 4.39
C CYS A 147 -6.76 0.78 3.17
N SER A 148 -6.33 1.88 2.54
CA SER A 148 -5.41 1.79 1.41
C SER A 148 -3.98 1.53 1.89
N GLY A 149 -3.14 0.95 1.02
CA GLY A 149 -1.71 0.87 1.30
C GLY A 149 -1.05 2.24 1.47
N ASP A 150 -1.58 3.31 0.86
CA ASP A 150 -1.07 4.68 1.09
C ASP A 150 -1.39 5.18 2.51
N LEU A 151 -2.55 4.81 3.05
CA LEU A 151 -2.91 5.13 4.42
C LEU A 151 -2.00 4.40 5.41
N MET A 152 -1.71 3.11 5.18
CA MET A 152 -0.73 2.38 5.99
C MET A 152 0.68 2.98 5.90
N MET A 153 1.10 3.40 4.70
CA MET A 153 2.38 4.12 4.54
C MET A 153 2.42 5.40 5.39
N LEU A 154 1.33 6.17 5.42
CA LEU A 154 1.25 7.40 6.22
C LEU A 154 1.33 7.12 7.73
N GLU A 155 0.55 6.17 8.23
CA GLU A 155 0.52 5.85 9.67
C GLU A 155 1.85 5.22 10.14
N LEU A 156 2.44 4.33 9.34
CA LEU A 156 3.77 3.77 9.64
C LEU A 156 4.86 4.85 9.56
N ALA A 157 4.82 5.77 8.59
CA ALA A 157 5.78 6.86 8.53
C ALA A 157 5.69 7.79 9.74
N ARG A 158 4.49 8.05 10.27
CA ARG A 158 4.28 8.84 11.50
C ARG A 158 4.87 8.15 12.72
N ALA A 159 4.64 6.84 12.86
CA ALA A 159 5.11 6.06 14.00
C ALA A 159 6.63 5.83 13.98
N PHE A 160 7.18 5.44 12.83
CA PHE A 160 8.58 4.99 12.72
C PHE A 160 9.56 6.09 12.30
N ARG A 161 9.07 7.21 11.74
CA ARG A 161 9.90 8.30 11.19
C ARG A 161 11.06 7.77 10.34
N PRO A 162 10.78 6.98 9.29
CA PRO A 162 11.83 6.34 8.49
C PRO A 162 12.69 7.39 7.78
N ASP A 163 13.93 7.02 7.47
CA ASP A 163 14.85 7.89 6.73
C ASP A 163 14.29 8.21 5.34
N ARG A 164 13.62 7.22 4.72
CA ARG A 164 13.01 7.32 3.40
C ARG A 164 11.70 6.50 3.36
N ALA A 165 10.73 7.05 2.64
CA ALA A 165 9.52 6.35 2.22
C ALA A 165 9.51 6.26 0.69
N VAL A 166 9.48 5.04 0.13
CA VAL A 166 9.59 4.80 -1.31
C VAL A 166 8.29 4.19 -1.83
N PHE A 167 7.83 4.64 -3.00
CA PHE A 167 6.63 4.14 -3.66
C PHE A 167 7.02 3.57 -5.03
N ALA A 168 6.95 2.25 -5.19
CA ALA A 168 7.14 1.60 -6.48
C ALA A 168 5.81 1.61 -7.26
N ALA A 169 5.79 2.32 -8.38
CA ALA A 169 4.61 2.47 -9.24
C ALA A 169 4.89 2.00 -10.67
N ASP A 170 3.85 1.90 -11.48
CA ASP A 170 3.90 1.51 -12.91
C ASP A 170 4.15 2.72 -13.83
N VAL A 171 4.82 3.74 -13.28
CA VAL A 171 5.25 5.00 -13.91
C VAL A 171 6.52 5.47 -13.20
N ASP A 172 7.35 6.27 -13.89
CA ASP A 172 8.69 6.67 -13.41
C ASP A 172 8.67 7.66 -12.23
N GLY A 173 7.50 8.21 -11.90
CA GLY A 173 7.34 9.18 -10.82
C GLY A 173 6.05 9.97 -10.97
N LEU A 174 6.05 11.17 -10.38
CA LEU A 174 4.94 12.12 -10.54
C LEU A 174 5.14 12.93 -11.82
N PHE A 175 4.06 13.15 -12.56
CA PHE A 175 4.07 13.92 -13.80
C PHE A 175 3.10 15.10 -13.71
N THR A 176 3.30 16.10 -14.57
CA THR A 176 2.39 17.26 -14.69
C THR A 176 0.98 16.88 -15.17
N ALA A 177 0.81 15.69 -15.75
CA ALA A 177 -0.47 15.10 -16.18
C ALA A 177 -0.30 13.57 -16.25
N ASP A 178 -1.37 12.82 -16.49
CA ASP A 178 -1.28 11.36 -16.69
C ASP A 178 -0.38 11.02 -17.90
N PRO A 179 0.81 10.43 -17.68
CA PRO A 179 1.77 10.15 -18.76
C PRO A 179 1.31 9.04 -19.69
N LYS A 180 0.31 8.24 -19.30
CA LYS A 180 -0.27 7.20 -20.17
C LYS A 180 -1.32 7.76 -21.13
N ARG A 181 -1.83 8.96 -20.85
CA ARG A 181 -2.85 9.63 -21.68
C ARG A 181 -2.31 10.83 -22.44
N ARG A 182 -1.34 11.56 -21.87
CA ARG A 182 -0.79 12.77 -22.48
C ARG A 182 0.71 12.65 -22.70
N LYS A 183 1.12 12.63 -23.97
CA LYS A 183 2.54 12.61 -24.36
C LYS A 183 3.32 13.85 -23.90
N SER A 184 2.64 14.97 -23.66
CA SER A 184 3.24 16.21 -23.15
C SER A 184 3.46 16.21 -21.63
N ALA A 185 3.10 15.13 -20.93
CA ALA A 185 3.33 15.02 -19.49
C ALA A 185 4.83 15.01 -19.19
N ARG A 186 5.27 15.92 -18.32
CA ARG A 186 6.68 16.02 -17.91
C ARG A 186 6.86 15.42 -16.53
N LEU A 187 7.94 14.66 -16.35
CA LEU A 187 8.32 14.09 -15.06
C LEU A 187 8.72 15.23 -14.12
N LEU A 188 8.20 15.19 -12.91
CA LEU A 188 8.57 16.08 -11.81
C LEU A 188 9.63 15.38 -10.96
N GLU A 189 10.88 15.83 -11.07
CA GLU A 189 11.99 15.20 -10.36
C GLU A 189 12.00 15.50 -8.86
N THR A 190 11.46 16.66 -8.47
CA THR A 190 11.31 17.07 -7.07
C THR A 190 10.00 17.80 -6.91
N VAL A 191 9.27 17.46 -5.85
CA VAL A 191 8.03 18.12 -5.46
C VAL A 191 8.04 18.43 -3.98
N GLY A 192 7.66 19.66 -3.66
CA GLY A 192 7.49 20.15 -2.30
C GLY A 192 6.03 20.43 -1.99
N PRO A 193 5.68 20.69 -0.72
CA PRO A 193 4.30 20.96 -0.31
C PRO A 193 3.60 22.07 -1.10
N LYS A 194 4.37 23.02 -1.64
CA LYS A 194 3.86 24.14 -2.43
C LYS A 194 3.27 23.69 -3.77
N ASP A 195 3.82 22.64 -4.37
CA ASP A 195 3.41 22.11 -5.68
C ASP A 195 2.07 21.37 -5.63
N PHE A 196 1.60 21.05 -4.43
CA PHE A 196 0.35 20.35 -4.19
C PHE A 196 -0.79 21.25 -3.69
N ARG A 197 -0.54 22.56 -3.51
CA ARG A 197 -1.56 23.50 -2.99
C ARG A 197 -2.74 23.67 -3.94
N ASP A 198 -2.50 23.58 -5.25
CA ASP A 198 -3.55 23.66 -6.27
C ASP A 198 -4.19 22.29 -6.55
N ALA A 199 -3.47 21.18 -6.30
CA ALA A 199 -3.95 19.82 -6.54
C ALA A 199 -4.76 19.22 -5.37
N LEU A 200 -4.59 19.75 -4.14
CA LEU A 200 -5.11 19.15 -2.90
C LEU A 200 -5.74 20.17 -1.94
N SER A 201 -6.41 21.22 -2.45
CA SER A 201 -7.07 22.24 -1.63
C SER A 201 -7.80 21.62 -0.41
N GLY A 202 -7.15 21.67 0.76
CA GLY A 202 -7.67 21.13 2.03
C GLY A 202 -6.83 20.08 2.78
N ARG A 203 -5.67 19.58 2.30
CA ARG A 203 -4.84 18.62 3.08
C ARG A 203 -3.35 18.97 3.12
N ARG A 204 -2.72 18.87 4.30
CA ARG A 204 -1.29 19.11 4.53
C ARG A 204 -0.44 18.12 3.75
N VAL A 205 0.52 18.61 2.98
CA VAL A 205 1.50 17.79 2.26
C VAL A 205 2.84 17.81 2.99
N VAL A 206 3.41 16.62 3.19
CA VAL A 206 4.80 16.43 3.61
C VAL A 206 5.60 16.17 2.34
N GLY A 207 6.66 16.96 2.09
CA GLY A 207 7.46 16.86 0.88
C GLY A 207 8.13 15.49 0.75
N THR A 208 8.10 14.91 -0.44
CA THR A 208 8.72 13.62 -0.76
C THR A 208 9.70 13.78 -1.92
N ARG A 209 10.89 13.21 -1.76
CA ARG A 209 11.89 13.11 -2.83
C ARG A 209 11.71 11.76 -3.52
N ILE A 210 11.46 11.78 -4.83
CA ILE A 210 11.41 10.56 -5.64
C ILE A 210 12.86 10.07 -5.80
N VAL A 211 13.18 8.90 -5.22
CA VAL A 211 14.50 8.27 -5.38
C VAL A 211 14.41 7.36 -6.59
N ARG A 212 15.18 7.66 -7.64
CA ARG A 212 15.39 6.73 -8.76
C ARG A 212 16.28 5.58 -8.28
N GLY A 213 15.88 4.34 -8.57
CA GLY A 213 16.80 3.21 -8.52
C GLY A 213 17.87 3.33 -9.62
N PRO A 214 19.04 2.70 -9.45
CA PRO A 214 20.11 2.68 -10.43
C PRO A 214 19.69 2.08 -11.77
#